data_AF-A0A7C2SLW6-F1
#
_entry.id   AF-A0A7C2SLW6-F1
#
_cell.length_a   1.000
_cell.length_b   1.000
_cell.length_c   1.000
_cell.angle_alpha   90.00
_cell.angle_beta   90.00
_cell.angle_gamma   90.00
#
_symmetry.space_group_name_H-M   'P 1'
#
loop_
_entity.id
_entity.type
_entity.pdbx_description
1 polymer ?
#
loop_
_entity_poly.entity_id
_entity_poly.type
_entity_poly.pdbx_seq_one_letter_code
_entity_poly.pdbx_strand_id
1 'polypeptide(L)'
;MTSRHRLRRYRRALDFAPWTALAAGILLSIGGFLLAQHAARLAEQERTGADFLRNATDQVEVLKREFEHGIHTLHALRALFAASDTVTEDEFIAFTGIIQNRHPGLHAQFWVPRVRDEAGEHYPVRFVEVHDARATREAHRLDFADKPGLLGKMLAARDSGQLVLYDCPLLCLPDDPSRILMMILPVYASQEPPGTVEARRAQLQGFIVQGLLLEPFMDEAMQGMERRGMSFWISLVRDGEPPRPLHFHPATLNQRPATGRAAPPQPASGPRLHETIDLGAQQLAILAAPAPGFYIRPTPSWPWLVLLGGLAIALLTALFLASTRRHLAELTRVSRALNVISTSNRTLLRADDEA
;
A
#
# COMPACT_ATOMS: atom_id res chain seq x y z
N MET A 1 36.04 61.06 -36.56
CA MET A 1 35.57 59.81 -37.22
C MET A 1 34.93 58.77 -36.27
N THR A 2 34.87 59.01 -34.95
CA THR A 2 34.43 58.03 -33.93
C THR A 2 32.93 58.02 -33.60
N SER A 3 32.14 59.05 -33.96
CA SER A 3 30.71 59.14 -33.64
C SER A 3 29.79 58.33 -34.58
N ARG A 4 30.10 58.28 -35.88
CA ARG A 4 29.28 57.53 -36.88
C ARG A 4 29.31 56.02 -36.67
N HIS A 5 30.41 55.47 -36.14
CA HIS A 5 30.50 54.03 -35.82
C HIS A 5 29.66 53.64 -34.58
N ARG A 6 29.56 54.51 -33.57
CA ARG A 6 28.69 54.28 -32.39
C ARG A 6 27.21 54.31 -32.76
N LEU A 7 26.79 55.24 -33.62
CA LEU A 7 25.41 55.35 -34.10
C LEU A 7 24.96 54.16 -34.98
N ARG A 8 25.85 53.63 -35.84
CA ARG A 8 25.58 52.41 -36.62
C ARG A 8 25.46 51.15 -35.75
N ARG A 9 26.29 51.02 -34.71
CA ARG A 9 26.19 49.91 -33.73
C ARG A 9 24.87 50.00 -32.94
N TYR A 10 24.48 51.19 -32.50
CA TYR A 10 23.21 51.41 -31.80
C TYR A 10 22.01 51.03 -32.67
N ARG A 11 22.01 51.42 -33.96
CA ARG A 11 20.91 51.12 -34.88
C ARG A 11 20.74 49.61 -35.14
N ARG A 12 21.85 48.87 -35.33
CA ARG A 12 21.79 47.39 -35.45
C ARG A 12 21.37 46.70 -34.15
N ALA A 13 21.86 47.18 -33.01
CA ALA A 13 21.48 46.64 -31.69
C ALA A 13 19.99 46.86 -31.41
N LEU A 14 19.44 48.00 -31.86
CA LEU A 14 18.00 48.17 -31.96
C LEU A 14 17.43 47.06 -32.86
N ASP A 15 17.74 46.94 -34.15
CA ASP A 15 17.10 45.96 -35.06
C ASP A 15 16.93 44.52 -34.49
N PHE A 16 17.87 44.00 -33.70
CA PHE A 16 17.79 42.67 -33.05
C PHE A 16 17.05 42.60 -31.70
N ALA A 17 16.70 43.71 -31.05
CA ALA A 17 16.08 43.71 -29.73
C ALA A 17 14.74 42.93 -29.61
N PRO A 18 13.77 42.98 -30.55
CA PRO A 18 12.54 42.20 -30.42
C PRO A 18 12.80 40.69 -30.53
N TRP A 19 13.76 40.29 -31.36
CA TRP A 19 14.14 38.89 -31.54
C TRP A 19 14.88 38.33 -30.32
N THR A 20 15.77 39.12 -29.73
CA THR A 20 16.45 38.75 -28.47
C THR A 20 15.48 38.71 -27.29
N ALA A 21 14.53 39.65 -27.20
CA ALA A 21 13.46 39.62 -26.21
C ALA A 21 12.55 38.39 -26.36
N LEU A 22 12.16 38.06 -27.60
CA LEU A 22 11.37 36.86 -27.88
C LEU A 22 12.13 35.58 -27.52
N ALA A 23 13.40 35.46 -27.92
CA ALA A 23 14.25 34.31 -27.61
C ALA A 23 14.45 34.15 -26.09
N ALA A 24 14.70 35.25 -25.37
CA ALA A 24 14.80 35.25 -23.91
C ALA A 24 13.47 34.83 -23.25
N GLY A 25 12.34 35.35 -23.75
CA GLY A 25 11.01 34.98 -23.25
C GLY A 25 10.66 33.50 -23.49
N ILE A 26 11.02 32.95 -24.66
CA ILE A 26 10.86 31.52 -24.95
C ILE A 26 11.72 30.68 -24.00
N LEU A 27 13.00 31.03 -23.82
CA LEU A 27 13.90 30.31 -22.90
C LEU A 27 13.39 30.34 -21.46
N LEU A 28 12.91 31.50 -20.98
CA LEU A 28 12.29 31.64 -19.67
C LEU A 28 11.01 30.80 -19.54
N SER A 29 10.18 30.75 -20.58
CA SER A 29 8.93 29.97 -20.59
C SER A 29 9.21 28.46 -20.57
N ILE A 30 10.19 28.00 -21.35
CA ILE A 30 10.64 26.60 -21.33
C ILE A 30 11.25 26.25 -19.96
N GLY A 31 12.12 27.10 -19.42
CA GLY A 31 12.71 26.91 -18.10
C GLY A 31 11.64 26.83 -17.00
N GLY A 32 10.67 27.74 -17.03
CA GLY A 32 9.51 27.75 -16.12
C GLY A 32 8.64 26.50 -16.24
N PHE A 33 8.37 26.05 -17.47
CA PHE A 33 7.65 24.80 -17.73
C PHE A 33 8.39 23.58 -17.16
N LEU A 34 9.70 23.48 -17.39
CA LEU A 34 10.51 22.36 -16.89
C LEU A 34 10.56 22.36 -15.35
N LEU A 35 10.73 23.52 -14.73
CA LEU A 35 10.69 23.65 -13.26
C LEU A 35 9.31 23.31 -12.70
N ALA A 36 8.24 23.82 -13.30
CA ALA A 36 6.86 23.53 -12.93
C ALA A 36 6.55 22.03 -13.06
N GLN A 37 6.97 21.40 -14.16
CA GLN A 37 6.79 19.98 -14.39
C GLN A 37 7.61 19.14 -13.40
N HIS A 38 8.83 19.56 -13.08
CA HIS A 38 9.67 18.87 -12.10
C HIS A 38 9.08 18.97 -10.68
N ALA A 39 8.67 20.16 -10.25
CA ALA A 39 8.01 20.39 -8.98
C ALA A 39 6.68 19.62 -8.87
N ALA A 40 5.89 19.59 -9.95
CA ALA A 40 4.66 18.81 -10.00
C ALA A 40 4.92 17.31 -9.79
N ARG A 41 5.94 16.74 -10.45
CA ARG A 41 6.30 15.33 -10.31
C ARG A 41 6.74 14.99 -8.88
N LEU A 42 7.54 15.85 -8.25
CA LEU A 42 7.97 15.66 -6.86
C LEU A 42 6.78 15.67 -5.90
N ALA A 43 5.91 16.69 -6.01
CA ALA A 43 4.72 16.80 -5.18
C ALA A 43 3.73 15.64 -5.39
N GLU A 44 3.60 15.14 -6.62
CA GLU A 44 2.72 14.01 -6.92
C GLU A 44 3.26 12.68 -6.39
N GLN A 45 4.58 12.48 -6.40
CA GLN A 45 5.21 11.31 -5.77
C GLN A 45 5.02 11.31 -4.26
N GLU A 46 5.26 12.45 -3.59
CA GLU A 46 5.05 12.57 -2.14
C GLU A 46 3.60 12.33 -1.75
N ARG A 47 2.65 12.95 -2.47
CA ARG A 47 1.21 12.76 -2.23
C ARG A 47 0.77 11.33 -2.42
N THR A 48 1.17 10.69 -3.53
CA THR A 48 0.76 9.31 -3.82
C THR A 48 1.39 8.33 -2.83
N GLY A 49 2.62 8.58 -2.38
CA GLY A 49 3.26 7.80 -1.32
C GLY A 49 2.56 7.96 0.02
N ALA A 50 2.21 9.19 0.41
CA ALA A 50 1.48 9.46 1.65
C ALA A 50 0.06 8.88 1.62
N ASP A 51 -0.66 9.02 0.50
CA ASP A 51 -1.99 8.44 0.30
C ASP A 51 -1.94 6.91 0.36
N PHE A 52 -0.90 6.29 -0.23
CA PHE A 52 -0.64 4.86 -0.09
C PHE A 52 -0.45 4.48 1.38
N LEU A 53 0.50 5.12 2.08
CA LEU A 53 0.81 4.75 3.46
C LEU A 53 -0.41 4.89 4.36
N ARG A 54 -1.18 5.98 4.22
CA ARG A 54 -2.43 6.18 4.98
C ARG A 54 -3.44 5.06 4.73
N ASN A 55 -3.72 4.75 3.46
CA ASN A 55 -4.65 3.69 3.10
C ASN A 55 -4.16 2.30 3.54
N ALA A 56 -2.85 2.05 3.41
CA ALA A 56 -2.21 0.82 3.83
C ALA A 56 -2.32 0.65 5.35
N THR A 57 -2.07 1.70 6.12
CA THR A 57 -2.22 1.68 7.58
C THR A 57 -3.65 1.35 7.97
N ASP A 58 -4.64 2.01 7.37
CA ASP A 58 -6.05 1.75 7.68
C ASP A 58 -6.45 0.28 7.39
N GLN A 59 -6.01 -0.28 6.25
CA GLN A 59 -6.32 -1.67 5.87
C GLN A 59 -5.55 -2.71 6.69
N VAL A 60 -4.25 -2.50 6.92
CA VAL A 60 -3.43 -3.41 7.74
C VAL A 60 -3.91 -3.42 9.18
N GLU A 61 -4.35 -2.29 9.71
CA GLU A 61 -4.90 -2.20 11.06
C GLU A 61 -6.22 -2.99 11.19
N VAL A 62 -7.08 -2.99 10.15
CA VAL A 62 -8.26 -3.88 10.11
C VAL A 62 -7.83 -5.35 10.15
N LEU A 63 -6.89 -5.76 9.29
CA LEU A 63 -6.38 -7.14 9.28
C LEU A 63 -5.78 -7.55 10.63
N LYS A 64 -4.98 -6.67 11.22
CA LYS A 64 -4.35 -6.89 12.51
C LYS A 64 -5.39 -7.13 13.59
N ARG A 65 -6.42 -6.28 13.67
CA ARG A 65 -7.53 -6.45 14.61
C ARG A 65 -8.26 -7.77 14.42
N GLU A 66 -8.49 -8.20 13.19
CA GLU A 66 -9.16 -9.48 12.92
C GLU A 66 -8.31 -10.69 13.38
N PHE A 67 -6.99 -10.65 13.15
CA PHE A 67 -6.08 -11.68 13.71
C PHE A 67 -6.05 -11.66 15.23
N GLU A 68 -5.92 -10.49 15.84
CA GLU A 68 -5.95 -10.30 17.30
C GLU A 68 -7.27 -10.79 17.90
N HIS A 69 -8.40 -10.59 17.21
CA HIS A 69 -9.70 -11.10 17.64
C HIS A 69 -9.73 -12.63 17.69
N GLY A 70 -9.18 -13.29 16.68
CA GLY A 70 -9.03 -14.75 16.67
C GLY A 70 -8.19 -15.26 17.85
N ILE A 71 -7.14 -14.53 18.22
CA ILE A 71 -6.27 -14.86 19.37
C ILE A 71 -7.00 -14.62 20.70
N HIS A 72 -7.73 -13.51 20.85
CA HIS A 72 -8.53 -13.23 22.04
C HIS A 72 -9.60 -14.30 22.27
N THR A 73 -10.22 -14.80 21.20
CA THR A 73 -11.17 -15.91 21.26
C THR A 73 -10.55 -17.16 21.87
N LEU A 74 -9.35 -17.55 21.42
CA LEU A 74 -8.62 -18.69 21.96
C LEU A 74 -8.34 -18.54 23.46
N HIS A 75 -7.92 -17.35 23.88
CA HIS A 75 -7.67 -17.08 25.30
C HIS A 75 -8.95 -17.08 26.13
N ALA A 76 -10.08 -16.60 25.60
CA ALA A 76 -11.37 -16.68 26.24
C ALA A 76 -11.83 -18.14 26.41
N LEU A 77 -11.66 -18.96 25.37
CA LEU A 77 -11.95 -20.39 25.43
C LEU A 77 -11.04 -21.11 26.44
N ARG A 78 -9.75 -20.75 26.52
CA ARG A 78 -8.85 -21.27 27.56
C ARG A 78 -9.32 -20.89 28.96
N ALA A 79 -9.79 -19.66 29.15
CA ALA A 79 -10.33 -19.22 30.43
C ALA A 79 -11.61 -20.00 30.81
N LEU A 80 -12.47 -20.34 29.85
CA LEU A 80 -13.63 -21.21 30.08
C LEU A 80 -13.20 -22.57 30.65
N PHE A 81 -12.22 -23.24 30.02
CA PHE A 81 -11.69 -24.52 30.52
C PHE A 81 -10.97 -24.39 31.85
N ALA A 82 -10.33 -23.25 32.14
CA ALA A 82 -9.65 -23.03 33.41
C ALA A 82 -10.60 -22.66 34.57
N ALA A 83 -11.79 -22.16 34.26
CA ALA A 83 -12.79 -21.72 35.25
C ALA A 83 -13.86 -22.77 35.55
N SER A 84 -13.97 -23.83 34.74
CA SER A 84 -14.94 -24.90 34.93
C SER A 84 -14.25 -26.22 35.29
N ASP A 85 -14.84 -26.99 36.19
CA ASP A 85 -14.36 -28.34 36.53
C ASP A 85 -14.51 -29.30 35.34
N THR A 86 -15.58 -29.13 34.55
CA THR A 86 -15.84 -29.88 33.32
C THR A 86 -16.54 -28.99 32.31
N VAL A 87 -16.12 -29.07 31.04
CA VAL A 87 -16.83 -28.45 29.92
C VAL A 87 -17.44 -29.57 29.09
N THR A 88 -18.75 -29.52 28.89
CA THR A 88 -19.48 -30.46 28.03
C THR A 88 -19.39 -30.07 26.56
N GLU A 89 -19.71 -31.00 25.66
CA GLU A 89 -19.73 -30.73 24.22
C GLU A 89 -20.77 -29.66 23.86
N ASP A 90 -21.97 -29.73 24.45
CA ASP A 90 -23.03 -28.75 24.22
C ASP A 90 -22.64 -27.35 24.68
N GLU A 91 -21.96 -27.22 25.84
CA GLU A 91 -21.43 -25.94 26.31
C GLU A 91 -20.34 -25.39 25.40
N PHE A 92 -19.45 -26.27 24.92
CA PHE A 92 -18.41 -25.90 23.96
C PHE A 92 -19.02 -25.38 22.65
N ILE A 93 -19.98 -26.11 22.07
CA ILE A 93 -20.65 -25.72 20.83
C ILE A 93 -21.44 -24.43 21.03
N ALA A 94 -22.19 -24.29 22.14
CA ALA A 94 -22.95 -23.09 22.43
C ALA A 94 -22.06 -21.84 22.54
N PHE A 95 -20.88 -21.97 23.16
CA PHE A 95 -19.91 -20.88 23.25
C PHE A 95 -19.27 -20.57 21.89
N THR A 96 -18.76 -21.59 21.20
CA THR A 96 -17.96 -21.43 19.98
C THR A 96 -18.82 -21.07 18.75
N GLY A 97 -20.07 -21.53 18.67
CA GLY A 97 -21.00 -21.21 17.59
C GLY A 97 -21.39 -19.73 17.52
N ILE A 98 -21.45 -19.03 18.67
CA ILE A 98 -21.67 -17.57 18.68
C ILE A 98 -20.49 -16.84 18.04
N ILE A 99 -19.26 -17.30 18.32
CA ILE A 99 -18.04 -16.70 17.81
C ILE A 99 -17.88 -16.97 16.33
N GLN A 100 -18.11 -18.22 15.91
CA GLN A 100 -17.96 -18.62 14.52
C GLN A 100 -18.93 -17.87 13.59
N ASN A 101 -20.18 -17.61 14.03
CA ASN A 101 -21.14 -16.81 13.27
C ASN A 101 -20.74 -15.33 13.09
N ARG A 102 -19.90 -14.80 14.00
CA ARG A 102 -19.42 -13.41 13.93
C ARG A 102 -18.13 -13.27 13.15
N HIS A 103 -17.42 -14.37 12.91
CA HIS A 103 -16.12 -14.38 12.23
C HIS A 103 -16.05 -15.54 11.21
N PRO A 104 -16.67 -15.39 10.03
CA PRO A 104 -16.69 -16.41 8.97
C PRO A 104 -15.31 -16.90 8.51
N GLY A 105 -14.26 -16.07 8.64
CA GLY A 105 -12.88 -16.51 8.43
C GLY A 105 -12.43 -17.67 9.33
N LEU A 106 -13.07 -17.86 10.50
CA LEU A 106 -12.83 -19.00 11.40
C LEU A 106 -13.49 -20.25 10.83
N HIS A 107 -12.66 -21.18 10.38
CA HIS A 107 -13.12 -22.41 9.78
C HIS A 107 -13.48 -23.46 10.81
N ALA A 108 -12.68 -23.61 11.87
CA ALA A 108 -12.85 -24.68 12.84
C ALA A 108 -12.32 -24.32 14.23
N GLN A 109 -12.95 -24.86 15.27
CA GLN A 109 -12.47 -24.80 16.65
C GLN A 109 -12.49 -26.21 17.26
N PHE A 110 -11.44 -26.57 17.99
CA PHE A 110 -11.26 -27.91 18.53
C PHE A 110 -10.83 -27.87 19.99
N TRP A 111 -11.42 -28.75 20.79
CA TRP A 111 -10.84 -29.18 22.07
C TRP A 111 -10.15 -30.52 21.90
N VAL A 112 -8.86 -30.56 22.20
CA VAL A 112 -7.99 -31.71 22.02
C VAL A 112 -7.37 -32.08 23.36
N PRO A 113 -8.06 -32.88 24.20
CA PRO A 113 -7.54 -33.29 25.50
C PRO A 113 -6.30 -34.16 25.33
N ARG A 114 -5.43 -34.11 26.33
CA ARG A 114 -4.37 -35.09 26.49
C ARG A 114 -4.95 -36.34 27.15
N VAL A 115 -4.87 -37.48 26.47
CA VAL A 115 -5.23 -38.78 27.03
C VAL A 115 -3.96 -39.61 27.16
N ARG A 116 -3.84 -40.34 28.28
CA ARG A 116 -2.74 -41.28 28.51
C ARG A 116 -3.32 -42.65 28.77
N ASP A 117 -2.84 -43.65 28.05
CA ASP A 117 -3.18 -45.05 28.23
C ASP A 117 -1.95 -45.96 28.08
N GLU A 118 -2.16 -47.27 27.95
CA GLU A 118 -1.09 -48.25 27.77
C GLU A 118 -0.35 -48.12 26.43
N ALA A 119 -0.99 -47.56 25.41
CA ALA A 119 -0.43 -47.36 24.07
C ALA A 119 0.39 -46.07 23.96
N GLY A 120 0.11 -45.08 24.81
CA GLY A 120 0.95 -43.89 24.98
C GLY A 120 0.17 -42.62 25.29
N GLU A 121 0.69 -41.50 24.80
CA GLU A 121 -0.01 -40.21 24.88
C GLU A 121 -0.75 -39.94 23.58
N HIS A 122 -2.06 -39.76 23.70
CA HIS A 122 -3.01 -39.51 22.62
C HIS A 122 -3.58 -38.10 22.70
N TYR A 123 -3.95 -37.56 21.55
CA TYR A 123 -4.54 -36.23 21.40
C TYR A 123 -5.77 -36.29 20.50
N PRO A 124 -6.83 -37.01 20.92
CA PRO A 124 -8.05 -37.15 20.13
C PRO A 124 -8.80 -35.82 20.07
N VAL A 125 -9.43 -35.53 18.94
CA VAL A 125 -10.37 -34.41 18.84
C VAL A 125 -11.65 -34.79 19.60
N ARG A 126 -11.84 -34.20 20.78
CA ARG A 126 -12.99 -34.50 21.65
C ARG A 126 -14.20 -33.65 21.29
N PHE A 127 -14.01 -32.33 21.19
CA PHE A 127 -15.05 -31.40 20.75
C PHE A 127 -14.57 -30.68 19.50
N VAL A 128 -15.52 -30.41 18.60
CA VAL A 128 -15.26 -29.72 17.34
C VAL A 128 -16.47 -28.87 16.99
N GLU A 129 -16.22 -27.63 16.58
CA GLU A 129 -17.23 -26.75 15.99
C GLU A 129 -16.74 -26.31 14.61
N VAL A 130 -17.48 -26.74 13.58
CA VAL A 130 -17.23 -26.48 12.15
C VAL A 130 -18.58 -26.38 11.44
N HIS A 131 -18.73 -25.44 10.52
CA HIS A 131 -19.96 -25.27 9.72
C HIS A 131 -20.37 -26.51 8.88
N ASP A 132 -19.44 -27.41 8.59
CA ASP A 132 -19.64 -28.59 7.75
C ASP A 132 -19.81 -29.86 8.60
N ALA A 133 -20.98 -30.49 8.49
CA ALA A 133 -21.31 -31.73 9.19
C ALA A 133 -20.44 -32.93 8.75
N ARG A 134 -19.95 -32.97 7.51
CA ARG A 134 -18.96 -33.96 7.06
C ARG A 134 -17.64 -33.73 7.76
N ALA A 135 -17.16 -32.48 7.78
CA ALA A 135 -15.91 -32.12 8.45
C ALA A 135 -15.96 -32.44 9.95
N THR A 136 -17.10 -32.20 10.61
CA THR A 136 -17.35 -32.57 12.02
C THR A 136 -17.15 -34.08 12.25
N ARG A 137 -17.79 -34.93 11.42
CA ARG A 137 -17.66 -36.40 11.55
C ARG A 137 -16.23 -36.88 11.30
N GLU A 138 -15.51 -36.29 10.35
CA GLU A 138 -14.12 -36.65 10.11
C GLU A 138 -13.21 -36.17 11.25
N ALA A 139 -13.46 -34.99 11.80
CA ALA A 139 -12.69 -34.43 12.90
C ALA A 139 -12.69 -35.35 14.13
N HIS A 140 -13.84 -35.90 14.54
CA HIS A 140 -13.94 -36.84 15.67
C HIS A 140 -13.15 -38.15 15.49
N ARG A 141 -12.73 -38.48 14.26
CA ARG A 141 -11.89 -39.66 13.99
C ARG A 141 -10.40 -39.35 14.04
N LEU A 142 -10.03 -38.08 14.22
CA LEU A 142 -8.64 -37.66 14.24
C LEU A 142 -8.04 -37.80 15.64
N ASP A 143 -6.87 -38.44 15.69
CA ASP A 143 -5.89 -38.23 16.74
C ASP A 143 -4.77 -37.36 16.19
N PHE A 144 -4.49 -36.24 16.86
CA PHE A 144 -3.41 -35.34 16.44
C PHE A 144 -2.01 -35.94 16.70
N ALA A 145 -1.91 -36.99 17.53
CA ALA A 145 -0.69 -37.77 17.69
C ALA A 145 -0.23 -38.42 16.37
N ASP A 146 -1.17 -38.85 15.51
CA ASP A 146 -0.88 -39.50 14.23
C ASP A 146 -0.36 -38.54 13.15
N LYS A 147 -0.30 -37.24 13.45
CA LYS A 147 0.12 -36.19 12.54
C LYS A 147 1.44 -35.61 13.02
N PRO A 148 2.60 -36.18 12.66
CA PRO A 148 3.89 -35.84 13.30
C PRO A 148 4.27 -34.36 13.16
N GLY A 149 3.93 -33.72 12.04
CA GLY A 149 4.14 -32.29 11.84
C GLY A 149 3.29 -31.40 12.77
N LEU A 150 2.05 -31.80 13.06
CA LEU A 150 1.15 -31.12 13.99
C LEU A 150 1.55 -31.40 15.44
N LEU A 151 1.79 -32.67 15.77
CA LEU A 151 2.24 -33.11 17.10
C LEU A 151 3.50 -32.34 17.52
N GLY A 152 4.51 -32.21 16.64
CA GLY A 152 5.71 -31.43 16.94
C GLY A 152 5.42 -29.97 17.31
N LYS A 153 4.40 -29.36 16.70
CA LYS A 153 3.97 -27.98 17.02
C LYS A 153 3.17 -27.91 18.31
N MET A 154 2.32 -28.88 18.59
CA MET A 154 1.61 -28.99 19.88
C MET A 154 2.59 -29.17 21.05
N LEU A 155 3.58 -30.03 20.89
CA LEU A 155 4.60 -30.23 21.93
C LEU A 155 5.47 -28.98 22.14
N ALA A 156 5.79 -28.25 21.08
CA ALA A 156 6.47 -26.95 21.18
C ALA A 156 5.60 -25.91 21.91
N ALA A 157 4.29 -25.86 21.62
CA ALA A 157 3.35 -24.99 22.31
C ALA A 157 3.26 -25.33 23.80
N ARG A 158 3.17 -26.62 24.14
CA ARG A 158 3.18 -27.11 25.52
C ARG A 158 4.45 -26.70 26.26
N ASP A 159 5.62 -26.84 25.65
CA ASP A 159 6.89 -26.56 26.33
C ASP A 159 7.11 -25.04 26.50
N SER A 160 6.69 -24.22 25.53
CA SER A 160 6.80 -22.75 25.59
C SER A 160 5.74 -22.09 26.47
N GLY A 161 4.53 -22.68 26.57
CA GLY A 161 3.37 -22.03 27.17
C GLY A 161 2.75 -20.93 26.30
N GLN A 162 3.23 -20.77 25.07
CA GLN A 162 2.81 -19.72 24.13
C GLN A 162 1.92 -20.28 23.02
N LEU A 163 1.19 -19.38 22.35
CA LEU A 163 0.46 -19.70 21.14
C LEU A 163 1.44 -20.10 20.02
N VAL A 164 1.11 -21.15 19.26
CA VAL A 164 1.90 -21.58 18.10
C VAL A 164 1.04 -21.59 16.85
N LEU A 165 1.55 -20.97 15.79
CA LEU A 165 0.97 -21.02 14.45
C LEU A 165 1.56 -22.17 13.63
N TYR A 166 0.67 -22.92 12.97
CA TYR A 166 1.03 -24.00 12.08
C TYR A 166 0.19 -24.01 10.79
N ASP A 167 0.86 -23.86 9.66
CA ASP A 167 0.25 -23.95 8.33
C ASP A 167 0.31 -25.38 7.78
N CYS A 168 -0.86 -25.99 7.60
CA CYS A 168 -1.01 -27.39 7.19
C CYS A 168 -2.21 -27.59 6.24
N PRO A 169 -2.31 -28.74 5.55
CA PRO A 169 -3.50 -29.11 4.79
C PRO A 169 -4.72 -29.28 5.71
N LEU A 170 -5.92 -29.12 5.14
CA LEU A 170 -7.15 -29.29 5.90
C LEU A 170 -7.34 -30.74 6.36
N LEU A 171 -7.25 -30.99 7.67
CA LEU A 171 -7.28 -32.36 8.21
C LEU A 171 -8.70 -32.96 8.26
N CYS A 172 -9.73 -32.11 8.38
CA CYS A 172 -11.13 -32.53 8.49
C CYS A 172 -11.78 -32.77 7.12
N LEU A 173 -11.15 -32.30 6.04
CA LEU A 173 -11.59 -32.49 4.66
C LEU A 173 -10.35 -32.81 3.79
N PRO A 174 -9.85 -34.05 3.82
CA PRO A 174 -8.59 -34.41 3.17
C PRO A 174 -8.62 -34.33 1.64
N ASP A 175 -9.82 -34.33 1.05
CA ASP A 175 -10.02 -34.15 -0.40
C ASP A 175 -9.92 -32.67 -0.82
N ASP A 176 -10.01 -31.74 0.14
CA ASP A 176 -9.91 -30.30 -0.12
C ASP A 176 -8.42 -29.90 -0.21
N PRO A 177 -7.98 -29.30 -1.33
CA PRO A 177 -6.59 -28.88 -1.49
C PRO A 177 -6.22 -27.66 -0.64
N SER A 178 -7.20 -27.03 0.03
CA SER A 178 -7.01 -25.84 0.84
C SER A 178 -6.09 -26.08 2.03
N ARG A 179 -5.39 -25.02 2.42
CA ARG A 179 -4.52 -25.00 3.60
C ARG A 179 -5.16 -24.16 4.68
N ILE A 180 -4.97 -24.60 5.92
CA ILE A 180 -5.50 -23.95 7.11
C ILE A 180 -4.35 -23.52 8.01
N LEU A 181 -4.45 -22.30 8.53
CA LEU A 181 -3.55 -21.80 9.56
C LEU A 181 -4.14 -22.19 10.91
N MET A 182 -3.52 -23.16 11.57
CA MET A 182 -3.88 -23.58 12.92
C MET A 182 -3.19 -22.71 13.96
N MET A 183 -3.97 -22.23 14.90
CA MET A 183 -3.55 -21.54 16.11
C MET A 183 -3.69 -22.52 17.27
N ILE A 184 -2.57 -22.91 17.87
CA ILE A 184 -2.49 -24.00 18.87
C ILE A 184 -2.14 -23.38 20.21
N LEU A 185 -3.06 -23.46 21.17
CA LEU A 185 -2.91 -22.91 22.51
C LEU A 185 -2.95 -24.03 23.56
N PRO A 186 -1.90 -24.21 24.39
CA PRO A 186 -1.92 -25.22 25.45
C PRO A 186 -2.81 -24.77 26.61
N VAL A 187 -3.46 -25.75 27.23
CA VAL A 187 -4.29 -25.58 28.43
C VAL A 187 -3.69 -26.40 29.57
N TYR A 188 -3.36 -25.72 30.66
CA TYR A 188 -2.81 -26.32 31.86
C TYR A 188 -3.86 -26.32 32.97
N ALA A 189 -3.67 -27.16 33.98
CA ALA A 189 -4.53 -27.17 35.16
C ALA A 189 -4.49 -25.86 35.97
N SER A 190 -3.41 -25.09 35.84
CA SER A 190 -3.27 -23.75 36.38
C SER A 190 -3.78 -22.69 35.38
N GLN A 191 -4.33 -21.58 35.89
CA GLN A 191 -4.81 -20.47 35.05
C GLN A 191 -3.67 -19.81 34.26
N GLU A 192 -2.47 -19.72 34.86
CA GLU A 192 -1.27 -19.20 34.21
C GLU A 192 -0.34 -20.35 33.81
N PRO A 193 0.33 -20.27 32.63
CA PRO A 193 1.32 -21.26 32.23
C PRO A 193 2.42 -21.42 33.30
N PRO A 194 2.69 -22.64 33.78
CA PRO A 194 3.74 -22.87 34.78
C PRO A 194 5.10 -22.31 34.35
N GLY A 195 5.92 -21.87 35.30
CA GLY A 195 7.21 -21.23 34.99
C GLY A 195 8.27 -22.16 34.38
N THR A 196 8.19 -23.46 34.63
CA THR A 196 9.14 -24.46 34.13
C THR A 196 8.53 -25.39 33.08
N VAL A 197 9.37 -25.91 32.19
CA VAL A 197 8.94 -26.83 31.13
C VAL A 197 8.41 -28.13 31.73
N GLU A 198 9.03 -28.64 32.79
CA GLU A 198 8.62 -29.86 33.48
C GLU A 198 7.23 -29.69 34.11
N ALA A 199 6.98 -28.55 34.75
CA ALA A 199 5.67 -28.26 35.32
C ALA A 199 4.59 -28.10 34.24
N ARG A 200 4.90 -27.43 33.11
CA ARG A 200 4.01 -27.35 31.94
C ARG A 200 3.66 -28.73 31.40
N ARG A 201 4.66 -29.62 31.27
CA ARG A 201 4.47 -31.01 30.82
C ARG A 201 3.59 -31.81 31.78
N ALA A 202 3.79 -31.66 33.08
CA ALA A 202 3.02 -32.38 34.10
C ALA A 202 1.57 -31.89 34.18
N GLN A 203 1.33 -30.58 34.04
CA GLN A 203 0.02 -29.96 34.23
C GLN A 203 -0.80 -29.81 32.94
N LEU A 204 -0.28 -30.23 31.78
CA LEU A 204 -1.01 -30.15 30.51
C LEU A 204 -2.30 -30.98 30.57
N GLN A 205 -3.44 -30.32 30.39
CA GLN A 205 -4.75 -30.95 30.24
C GLN A 205 -5.09 -31.23 28.77
N GLY A 206 -4.63 -30.38 27.86
CA GLY A 206 -4.93 -30.50 26.44
C GLY A 206 -4.60 -29.24 25.67
N PHE A 207 -5.19 -29.11 24.49
CA PHE A 207 -5.00 -27.97 23.60
C PHE A 207 -6.35 -27.46 23.11
N ILE A 208 -6.44 -26.15 23.01
CA ILE A 208 -7.44 -25.49 22.18
C ILE A 208 -6.77 -25.21 20.84
N VAL A 209 -7.41 -25.64 19.76
CA VAL A 209 -6.93 -25.41 18.41
C VAL A 209 -7.99 -24.68 17.61
N GLN A 210 -7.61 -23.60 16.94
CA GLN A 210 -8.50 -22.87 16.05
C GLN A 210 -7.88 -22.81 14.66
N GLY A 211 -8.68 -23.11 13.65
CA GLY A 211 -8.27 -23.11 12.26
C GLY A 211 -8.82 -21.92 11.50
N LEU A 212 -7.95 -21.18 10.82
CA LEU A 212 -8.28 -20.03 9.99
C LEU A 212 -7.95 -20.34 8.52
N LEU A 213 -8.92 -20.16 7.62
CA LEU A 213 -8.65 -20.18 6.18
C LEU A 213 -8.29 -18.75 5.74
N LEU A 214 -7.03 -18.54 5.36
CA LEU A 214 -6.52 -17.19 5.06
C LEU A 214 -7.22 -16.54 3.86
N GLU A 215 -7.62 -17.32 2.84
CA GLU A 215 -8.26 -16.75 1.64
C GLU A 215 -9.66 -16.19 1.92
N PRO A 216 -10.64 -16.96 2.46
CA PRO A 216 -11.93 -16.42 2.88
C PRO A 216 -11.80 -15.29 3.93
N PHE A 217 -10.87 -15.44 4.87
CA PHE A 217 -10.59 -14.41 5.88
C PHE A 217 -10.15 -13.09 5.25
N MET A 218 -9.24 -13.15 4.27
CA MET A 218 -8.74 -11.96 3.59
C MET A 218 -9.83 -11.31 2.73
N ASP A 219 -10.60 -12.11 2.00
CA ASP A 219 -11.69 -11.62 1.15
C ASP A 219 -12.75 -10.88 1.98
N GLU A 220 -13.12 -11.45 3.14
CA GLU A 220 -14.06 -10.82 4.06
C GLU A 220 -13.49 -9.55 4.70
N ALA A 221 -12.28 -9.62 5.25
CA ALA A 221 -11.66 -8.47 5.90
C ALA A 221 -11.42 -7.31 4.92
N MET A 222 -11.20 -7.61 3.63
CA MET A 222 -10.99 -6.61 2.57
C MET A 222 -12.27 -6.16 1.87
N GLN A 223 -13.43 -6.71 2.24
CA GLN A 223 -14.71 -6.37 1.61
C GLN A 223 -14.99 -4.87 1.72
N GLY A 224 -15.31 -4.23 0.60
CA GLY A 224 -15.54 -2.78 0.53
C GLY A 224 -14.27 -1.92 0.48
N MET A 225 -13.09 -2.52 0.61
CA MET A 225 -11.79 -1.83 0.58
C MET A 225 -10.98 -2.11 -0.71
N GLU A 226 -11.48 -2.99 -1.59
CA GLU A 226 -10.86 -3.46 -2.84
C GLU A 226 -10.41 -2.36 -3.81
N ARG A 227 -11.05 -1.19 -3.81
CA ARG A 227 -10.74 -0.09 -4.74
C ARG A 227 -9.42 0.63 -4.44
N ARG A 228 -8.73 0.28 -3.35
CA ARG A 228 -7.51 0.97 -2.91
C ARG A 228 -6.22 0.45 -3.54
N GLY A 229 -6.26 -0.61 -4.34
CA GLY A 229 -5.18 -0.93 -5.27
C GLY A 229 -3.85 -1.37 -4.69
N MET A 230 -3.89 -2.10 -3.57
CA MET A 230 -2.73 -2.61 -2.86
C MET A 230 -2.82 -4.12 -2.77
N SER A 231 -1.67 -4.78 -2.81
CA SER A 231 -1.55 -6.23 -2.60
C SER A 231 -0.97 -6.50 -1.22
N PHE A 232 -1.30 -7.66 -0.66
CA PHE A 232 -0.87 -8.08 0.67
C PHE A 232 -0.12 -9.39 0.63
N TRP A 233 0.95 -9.47 1.43
CA TRP A 233 1.68 -10.71 1.69
C TRP A 233 1.61 -10.99 3.19
N ILE A 234 1.21 -12.21 3.54
CA ILE A 234 1.20 -12.72 4.91
C ILE A 234 2.28 -13.78 5.01
N SER A 235 3.18 -13.63 5.98
CA SER A 235 4.29 -14.56 6.21
C SER A 235 4.45 -14.86 7.69
N LEU A 236 4.89 -16.07 7.99
CA LEU A 236 5.28 -16.51 9.32
C LEU A 236 6.79 -16.32 9.49
N VAL A 237 7.18 -15.52 10.48
CA VAL A 237 8.57 -15.23 10.83
C VAL A 237 8.92 -15.96 12.12
N ARG A 238 10.12 -16.55 12.17
CA ARG A 238 10.70 -17.19 13.35
C ARG A 238 12.16 -16.80 13.46
N ASP A 239 12.65 -16.68 14.69
CA ASP A 239 14.04 -16.32 14.95
C ASP A 239 15.01 -17.29 14.27
N GLY A 240 15.95 -16.75 13.48
CA GLY A 240 16.95 -17.54 12.76
C GLY A 240 16.45 -18.26 11.51
N GLU A 241 15.17 -18.15 11.14
CA GLU A 241 14.61 -18.73 9.92
C GLU A 241 14.18 -17.64 8.92
N PRO A 242 14.28 -17.88 7.60
CA PRO A 242 13.72 -16.97 6.61
C PRO A 242 12.18 -16.90 6.74
N PRO A 243 11.56 -15.73 6.47
CA PRO A 243 10.11 -15.60 6.47
C PRO A 243 9.45 -16.62 5.56
N ARG A 244 8.54 -17.43 6.12
CA ARG A 244 7.79 -18.43 5.37
C ARG A 244 6.47 -17.81 4.85
N PRO A 245 6.24 -17.73 3.53
CA PRO A 245 5.00 -17.19 3.00
C PRO A 245 3.82 -18.09 3.36
N LEU A 246 2.71 -17.47 3.78
CA LEU A 246 1.45 -18.14 4.11
C LEU A 246 0.37 -17.84 3.07
N HIS A 247 0.20 -16.56 2.69
CA HIS A 247 -0.82 -16.15 1.74
C HIS A 247 -0.39 -14.89 0.98
N PHE A 248 -0.86 -14.77 -0.26
CA PHE A 248 -0.73 -13.58 -1.09
C PHE A 248 -2.13 -13.18 -1.57
N HIS A 249 -2.55 -11.98 -1.18
CA HIS A 249 -3.83 -11.42 -1.60
C HIS A 249 -3.56 -10.32 -2.66
N PRO A 250 -3.88 -10.55 -3.94
CA PRO A 250 -3.62 -9.59 -5.00
C PRO A 250 -4.56 -8.40 -4.94
N ALA A 251 -4.09 -7.23 -5.36
CA ALA A 251 -4.97 -6.08 -5.58
C ALA A 251 -6.00 -6.34 -6.67
N THR A 252 -7.27 -6.04 -6.41
CA THR A 252 -8.39 -6.15 -7.37
C THR A 252 -8.46 -4.96 -8.34
N LEU A 253 -7.33 -4.41 -8.78
CA LEU A 253 -7.29 -3.37 -9.82
C LEU A 253 -7.28 -4.01 -11.21
N ASN A 254 -8.44 -4.11 -11.85
CA ASN A 254 -8.59 -4.48 -13.27
C ASN A 254 -7.93 -5.81 -13.70
N GLN A 255 -7.56 -6.69 -12.77
CA GLN A 255 -6.94 -7.98 -13.08
C GLN A 255 -7.94 -9.12 -12.90
N ARG A 256 -7.92 -10.08 -13.83
CA ARG A 256 -8.55 -11.39 -13.63
C ARG A 256 -7.81 -12.10 -12.50
N PRO A 257 -8.52 -12.79 -11.57
CA PRO A 257 -7.88 -13.57 -10.53
C PRO A 257 -6.85 -14.51 -11.16
N ALA A 258 -5.62 -14.47 -10.66
CA ALA A 258 -4.57 -15.36 -11.10
C ALA A 258 -4.95 -16.79 -10.68
N THR A 259 -5.53 -17.55 -11.61
CA THR A 259 -5.80 -18.98 -11.40
C THR A 259 -4.47 -19.72 -11.45
N GLY A 260 -3.89 -20.01 -10.28
CA GLY A 260 -2.75 -20.93 -10.20
C GLY A 260 -1.77 -20.63 -9.07
N ARG A 261 -1.18 -21.72 -8.57
CA ARG A 261 -0.14 -21.79 -7.53
C ARG A 261 1.22 -21.27 -8.02
N ALA A 262 1.26 -20.05 -8.55
CA ALA A 262 2.51 -19.35 -8.82
C ALA A 262 3.11 -18.85 -7.50
N ALA A 263 4.43 -18.78 -7.40
CA ALA A 263 5.08 -18.09 -6.30
C ALA A 263 4.55 -16.65 -6.22
N PRO A 264 4.30 -16.09 -5.03
CA PRO A 264 3.85 -14.72 -4.89
C PRO A 264 4.78 -13.80 -5.70
N PRO A 265 4.24 -12.85 -6.47
CA PRO A 265 5.09 -11.88 -7.16
C PRO A 265 5.91 -11.14 -6.11
N GLN A 266 7.13 -10.74 -6.48
CA GLN A 266 7.93 -9.90 -5.60
C GLN A 266 7.19 -8.56 -5.39
N PRO A 267 7.17 -8.03 -4.16
CA PRO A 267 6.56 -6.75 -3.88
C PRO A 267 7.18 -5.66 -4.77
N ALA A 268 6.35 -4.78 -5.33
CA ALA A 268 6.81 -3.68 -6.17
C ALA A 268 7.86 -2.81 -5.43
N SER A 269 8.75 -2.17 -6.18
CA SER A 269 9.61 -1.12 -5.64
C SER A 269 8.75 0.11 -5.32
N GLY A 270 8.96 0.73 -4.16
CA GLY A 270 8.15 1.84 -3.69
C GLY A 270 7.93 1.82 -2.18
N PRO A 271 7.06 2.70 -1.66
CA PRO A 271 6.64 2.67 -0.26
C PRO A 271 5.97 1.34 0.03
N ARG A 272 6.31 0.79 1.20
CA ARG A 272 5.78 -0.47 1.73
C ARG A 272 5.42 -0.24 3.17
N LEU A 273 4.32 -0.84 3.61
CA LEU A 273 3.99 -0.90 5.02
C LEU A 273 4.26 -2.32 5.52
N HIS A 274 5.07 -2.42 6.56
CA HIS A 274 5.44 -3.67 7.21
C HIS A 274 4.90 -3.61 8.64
N GLU A 275 3.99 -4.50 8.97
CA GLU A 275 3.47 -4.66 10.32
C GLU A 275 3.67 -6.10 10.77
N THR A 276 3.86 -6.30 12.07
CA THR A 276 4.02 -7.62 12.67
C THR A 276 3.08 -7.78 13.86
N ILE A 277 2.59 -9.01 14.03
CA ILE A 277 1.83 -9.44 15.21
C ILE A 277 2.73 -10.40 15.98
N ASP A 278 3.04 -10.05 17.22
CA ASP A 278 3.90 -10.86 18.08
C ASP A 278 3.09 -11.98 18.75
N LEU A 279 3.59 -13.21 18.60
CA LEU A 279 3.02 -14.43 19.17
C LEU A 279 4.05 -15.16 20.05
N GLY A 280 5.04 -14.41 20.57
CA GLY A 280 6.13 -14.94 21.37
C GLY A 280 7.23 -15.54 20.48
N ALA A 281 7.24 -16.86 20.31
CA ALA A 281 8.29 -17.54 19.54
C ALA A 281 8.12 -17.40 18.01
N GLN A 282 7.03 -16.78 17.56
CA GLN A 282 6.69 -16.59 16.17
C GLN A 282 6.10 -15.20 15.98
N GLN A 283 6.27 -14.64 14.79
CA GLN A 283 5.61 -13.40 14.41
C GLN A 283 4.85 -13.59 13.10
N LEU A 284 3.66 -13.03 13.02
CA LEU A 284 2.90 -12.94 11.79
C LEU A 284 3.24 -11.60 11.13
N ALA A 285 3.93 -11.62 9.99
CA ALA A 285 4.28 -10.43 9.25
C ALA A 285 3.26 -10.17 8.14
N ILE A 286 2.74 -8.94 8.10
CA ILE A 286 1.86 -8.42 7.07
C ILE A 286 2.61 -7.35 6.30
N LEU A 287 2.73 -7.54 4.99
CA LEU A 287 3.34 -6.60 4.08
C LEU A 287 2.28 -6.09 3.10
N ALA A 288 2.07 -4.77 3.08
CA ALA A 288 1.28 -4.11 2.05
C ALA A 288 2.20 -3.38 1.06
N ALA A 289 1.94 -3.56 -0.23
CA ALA A 289 2.66 -2.87 -1.31
C ALA A 289 1.70 -2.45 -2.43
N PRO A 290 2.01 -1.34 -3.16
CA PRO A 290 1.16 -0.88 -4.25
C PRO A 290 1.12 -1.89 -5.39
N ALA A 291 -0.04 -2.02 -6.03
CA ALA A 291 -0.19 -2.86 -7.20
C ALA A 291 0.58 -2.30 -8.42
N PRO A 292 0.97 -3.14 -9.38
CA PRO A 292 1.45 -2.66 -10.68
C PRO A 292 0.43 -1.69 -11.30
N GLY A 293 0.86 -0.49 -11.63
CA GLY A 293 -0.01 0.55 -12.22
C GLY A 293 -0.67 1.50 -11.21
N PHE A 294 -0.45 1.34 -9.90
CA PHE A 294 -0.99 2.24 -8.87
C PHE A 294 -0.61 3.72 -9.08
N TYR A 295 0.60 3.99 -9.58
CA TYR A 295 1.14 5.34 -9.80
C TYR A 295 0.76 5.99 -11.14
N ILE A 296 -0.12 5.36 -11.95
CA ILE A 296 -0.51 5.93 -13.24
C ILE A 296 -1.60 7.00 -13.00
N ARG A 297 -1.18 8.18 -12.52
CA ARG A 297 -2.02 9.39 -12.56
C ARG A 297 -1.71 10.23 -13.80
N PRO A 298 -2.72 10.87 -14.40
CA PRO A 298 -2.50 11.78 -15.51
C PRO A 298 -1.63 12.95 -15.04
N THR A 299 -0.62 13.29 -15.84
CA THR A 299 0.24 14.44 -15.53
C THR A 299 -0.61 15.69 -15.38
N PRO A 300 -0.38 16.50 -14.34
CA PRO A 300 -1.18 17.69 -14.11
C PRO A 300 -1.08 18.62 -15.31
N SER A 301 -2.21 19.22 -15.72
CA SER A 301 -2.30 20.08 -16.91
C SER A 301 -1.78 21.50 -16.67
N TRP A 302 -1.66 21.94 -15.41
CA TRP A 302 -1.28 23.31 -15.06
C TRP A 302 0.13 23.76 -15.53
N PRO A 303 1.18 22.90 -15.67
CA PRO A 303 2.46 23.34 -16.24
C PRO A 303 2.32 23.85 -17.67
N TRP A 304 1.36 23.33 -18.45
CA TRP A 304 1.08 23.84 -19.79
C TRP A 304 0.54 25.27 -19.77
N LEU A 305 -0.18 25.68 -18.72
CA LEU A 305 -0.63 27.06 -18.55
C LEU A 305 0.55 28.01 -18.36
N VAL A 306 1.60 27.58 -17.65
CA VAL A 306 2.85 28.35 -17.48
C VAL A 306 3.54 28.57 -18.83
N LEU A 307 3.65 27.51 -19.65
CA LEU A 307 4.27 27.59 -20.97
C LEU A 307 3.47 28.52 -21.91
N LEU A 308 2.16 28.28 -22.03
CA LEU A 308 1.31 29.04 -22.95
C LEU A 308 1.20 30.51 -22.53
N GLY A 309 1.08 30.79 -21.22
CA GLY A 309 1.08 32.15 -20.69
C GLY A 309 2.40 32.87 -20.93
N GLY A 310 3.54 32.21 -20.68
CA GLY A 310 4.86 32.78 -20.93
C GLY A 310 5.11 33.11 -22.40
N LEU A 311 4.72 32.22 -23.32
CA LEU A 311 4.82 32.43 -24.77
C LEU A 311 3.93 33.59 -25.23
N ALA A 312 2.70 33.70 -24.70
CA ALA A 312 1.80 34.81 -25.04
C ALA A 312 2.38 36.16 -24.62
N ILE A 313 2.94 36.26 -23.40
CA ILE A 313 3.58 37.48 -22.90
C ILE A 313 4.82 37.84 -23.74
N ALA A 314 5.66 36.85 -24.08
CA ALA A 314 6.84 37.05 -24.91
C ALA A 314 6.46 37.57 -26.31
N LEU A 315 5.41 37.00 -26.91
CA LEU A 315 4.88 37.43 -28.20
C LEU A 315 4.33 38.87 -28.14
N LEU A 316 3.48 39.18 -27.15
CA LEU A 316 2.93 40.53 -26.97
C LEU A 316 4.03 41.58 -26.78
N THR A 317 5.07 41.25 -26.01
CA THR A 317 6.21 42.14 -25.79
C THR A 317 7.01 42.37 -27.08
N ALA A 318 7.25 41.31 -27.87
CA ALA A 318 7.93 41.43 -29.16
C ALA A 318 7.12 42.26 -30.17
N LEU A 319 5.80 42.05 -30.22
CA LEU A 319 4.88 42.83 -31.05
C LEU A 319 4.82 44.30 -30.62
N PHE A 320 4.76 44.57 -29.32
CA PHE A 320 4.80 45.93 -28.78
C PHE A 320 6.11 46.64 -29.13
N LEU A 321 7.26 46.00 -28.93
CA LEU A 321 8.57 46.55 -29.33
C LEU A 321 8.65 46.80 -30.84
N ALA A 322 8.11 45.90 -31.66
CA ALA A 322 8.05 46.07 -33.11
C ALA A 322 7.13 47.23 -33.51
N SER A 323 5.98 47.38 -32.87
CA SER A 323 5.00 48.46 -33.10
C SER A 323 5.59 49.83 -32.74
N THR A 324 6.15 49.97 -31.54
CA THR A 324 6.79 51.21 -31.08
C THR A 324 7.91 51.65 -32.01
N ARG A 325 8.64 50.72 -32.62
CA ARG A 325 9.65 51.04 -33.64
C ARG A 325 9.06 51.51 -34.95
N ARG A 326 7.99 50.89 -35.43
CA ARG A 326 7.28 51.35 -36.64
C ARG A 326 6.85 52.80 -36.45
N HIS A 327 6.28 53.13 -35.28
CA HIS A 327 5.91 54.51 -34.94
C HIS A 327 7.11 55.48 -34.88
N LEU A 328 8.22 55.10 -34.26
CA LEU A 328 9.43 55.93 -34.24
C LEU A 328 10.04 56.14 -35.66
N ALA A 329 9.95 55.11 -36.52
CA ALA A 329 10.37 55.22 -37.92
C ALA A 329 9.45 56.13 -38.74
N GLU A 330 8.14 56.14 -38.47
CA GLU A 330 7.18 57.06 -39.10
C GLU A 330 7.39 58.50 -38.66
N LEU A 331 7.55 58.76 -37.35
CA LEU A 331 7.80 60.10 -36.82
C LEU A 331 9.08 60.71 -37.41
N THR A 332 10.13 59.91 -37.58
CA THR A 332 11.36 60.37 -38.22
C THR A 332 11.21 60.61 -39.73
N ARG A 333 10.30 59.90 -40.42
CA ARG A 333 9.95 60.18 -41.83
C ARG A 333 9.16 61.48 -41.95
N VAL A 334 8.13 61.67 -41.12
CA VAL A 334 7.29 62.87 -41.11
C VAL A 334 8.10 64.10 -40.74
N SER A 335 8.91 64.04 -39.68
CA SER A 335 9.81 65.14 -39.29
C SER A 335 10.81 65.49 -40.40
N ARG A 336 11.34 64.49 -41.12
CA ARG A 336 12.25 64.73 -42.24
C ARG A 336 11.53 65.38 -43.42
N ALA A 337 10.29 64.96 -43.73
CA ALA A 337 9.47 65.60 -44.77
C ALA A 337 9.10 67.05 -44.40
N LEU A 338 8.73 67.31 -43.14
CA LEU A 338 8.46 68.67 -42.65
C LEU A 338 9.70 69.56 -42.70
N ASN A 339 10.88 69.02 -42.33
CA ASN A 339 12.13 69.76 -42.45
C ASN A 339 12.42 70.13 -43.91
N VAL A 340 12.24 69.19 -44.86
CA VAL A 340 12.41 69.46 -46.30
C VAL A 340 11.45 70.55 -46.80
N ILE A 341 10.16 70.46 -46.44
CA ILE A 341 9.15 71.46 -46.80
C ILE A 341 9.48 72.83 -46.19
N SER A 342 9.92 72.87 -44.93
CA SER A 342 10.30 74.12 -44.26
C SER A 342 11.53 74.79 -44.89
N THR A 343 12.50 74.00 -45.34
CA THR A 343 13.66 74.52 -46.09
C THR A 343 13.24 75.04 -47.46
N SER A 344 12.35 74.35 -48.17
CA SER A 344 11.82 74.80 -49.47
C SER A 344 10.99 76.10 -49.35
N ASN A 345 10.16 76.24 -48.31
CA ASN A 345 9.42 77.49 -48.08
C ASN A 345 10.35 78.65 -47.72
N ARG A 346 11.41 78.41 -46.94
CA ARG A 346 12.41 79.45 -46.64
C ARG A 346 13.20 79.90 -47.86
N THR A 347 13.46 79.02 -48.82
CA THR A 347 14.10 79.40 -50.07
C THR A 347 13.16 80.17 -50.99
N LEU A 348 11.86 79.87 -50.98
CA LEU A 348 10.86 80.61 -51.76
C LEU A 348 10.62 82.01 -51.19
N LEU A 349 10.47 82.16 -49.87
CA LEU A 349 10.29 83.47 -49.24
C LEU A 349 11.50 84.40 -49.45
N ARG A 350 12.72 83.85 -49.49
CA ARG A 350 13.92 84.64 -49.82
C ARG A 350 14.00 85.05 -51.29
N ALA A 351 13.39 84.28 -52.20
CA ALA A 351 13.35 84.62 -53.61
C ALA A 351 12.28 85.70 -53.91
N ASP A 352 11.24 85.80 -53.08
CA ASP A 352 10.17 86.81 -53.19
C ASP A 352 10.59 88.17 -52.60
N ASP A 353 11.44 88.18 -51.56
CA ASP A 353 12.03 89.41 -51.00
C ASP A 353 13.14 90.03 -51.90
N GLU A 354 13.61 89.31 -52.93
CA GLU A 354 14.66 89.76 -53.87
C GLU A 354 14.11 90.16 -55.26
N ALA A 355 12.79 90.13 -55.46
CA ALA A 355 12.11 90.58 -56.68
C ALA A 355 11.37 91.90 -56.45
#